data_AF-A0A8H4PN27-F1
#
_entry.id   AF-A0A8H4PN27-F1
#
_cell.length_a   1.000
_cell.length_b   1.000
_cell.length_c   1.000
_cell.angle_alpha   90.00
_cell.angle_beta   90.00
_cell.angle_gamma   90.00
#
_symmetry.space_group_name_H-M   'P 1'
#
loop_
_entity.id
_entity.type
_entity.pdbx_description
1 polymer ?
#
loop_
_entity_poly.entity_id
_entity_poly.type
_entity_poly.pdbx_seq_one_letter_code
_entity_poly.pdbx_strand_id
1 'polypeptide(L)'
;MSKGIWQSIGYRQFEPYLVAVDEGEDAATLEQLKAAALDDVKAATRRYAKYQTRWTRLKQMRRLQEQGPEALRSLYLLDSTDMSRFDADVVEPAAKLAEQFLRGESLPPATEQSQRAAEVLTSAGDPPPAETPHRRTCDVCQIVVLTEQAWQRHVKGAAHRKVVKKKKKMALVPYEAPERSVVTGGSSPPSSPDMASLF
;
A
#
# COMPACT_ATOMS: atom_id res chain seq x y z
N MET A 1 -11.12 -21.55 -2.88
CA MET A 1 -10.44 -21.73 -4.18
C MET A 1 -9.35 -20.64 -4.33
N SER A 2 -8.04 -20.95 -4.29
CA SER A 2 -7.00 -19.89 -4.12
C SER A 2 -5.87 -19.84 -5.15
N LYS A 3 -5.93 -20.58 -6.26
CA LYS A 3 -4.88 -20.64 -7.29
C LYS A 3 -5.46 -20.54 -8.70
N GLY A 4 -4.65 -20.13 -9.67
CA GLY A 4 -5.06 -20.07 -11.08
C GLY A 4 -6.17 -19.05 -11.35
N ILE A 5 -7.10 -19.41 -12.24
CA ILE A 5 -8.23 -18.54 -12.66
C ILE A 5 -9.08 -18.02 -11.49
N TRP A 6 -9.11 -18.76 -10.39
CA TRP A 6 -9.83 -18.42 -9.16
C TRP A 6 -9.28 -17.20 -8.42
N GLN A 7 -8.12 -16.67 -8.82
CA GLN A 7 -7.56 -15.42 -8.29
C GLN A 7 -8.02 -14.16 -9.06
N SER A 8 -8.78 -14.31 -10.14
CA SER A 8 -9.24 -13.20 -10.97
C SER A 8 -10.07 -12.19 -10.16
N ILE A 9 -9.84 -10.90 -10.42
CA ILE A 9 -10.69 -9.83 -9.91
C ILE A 9 -12.03 -9.92 -10.64
N GLY A 10 -13.12 -9.97 -9.89
CA GLY A 10 -14.44 -10.37 -10.38
C GLY A 10 -14.87 -11.62 -9.64
N TYR A 11 -14.46 -12.80 -10.12
CA TYR A 11 -14.88 -14.08 -9.54
C TYR A 11 -14.63 -14.15 -8.03
N ARG A 12 -13.40 -13.81 -7.58
CA ARG A 12 -13.05 -13.92 -6.16
C ARG A 12 -13.93 -13.05 -5.24
N GLN A 13 -14.37 -11.89 -5.71
CA GLN A 13 -15.23 -11.00 -4.93
C GLN A 13 -16.69 -11.46 -4.95
N PHE A 14 -17.10 -12.13 -6.03
CA PHE A 14 -18.44 -12.69 -6.18
C PHE A 14 -18.59 -14.10 -5.61
N GLU A 15 -17.51 -14.78 -5.20
CA GLU A 15 -17.56 -16.13 -4.61
C GLU A 15 -18.63 -16.26 -3.49
N PRO A 16 -18.73 -15.34 -2.51
CA PRO A 16 -19.78 -15.43 -1.49
C PRO A 16 -21.20 -15.29 -2.04
N TYR A 17 -21.41 -14.43 -3.04
CA TYR A 17 -22.70 -14.26 -3.71
C TYR A 17 -23.10 -15.52 -4.48
N LEU A 18 -22.16 -16.13 -5.21
CA LEU A 18 -22.41 -17.35 -5.99
C LEU A 18 -22.78 -18.53 -5.08
N VAL A 19 -22.07 -18.69 -3.97
CA VAL A 19 -22.39 -19.72 -2.96
C VAL A 19 -23.79 -19.50 -2.38
N ALA A 20 -24.14 -18.27 -2.02
CA ALA A 20 -25.47 -17.95 -1.50
C ALA A 20 -26.60 -18.22 -2.53
N VAL A 21 -26.33 -18.02 -3.82
CA VAL A 21 -27.27 -18.38 -4.90
C VAL A 21 -27.47 -19.90 -4.95
N ASP A 22 -26.38 -20.67 -4.91
CA ASP A 22 -26.44 -22.14 -4.95
C ASP A 22 -27.11 -22.74 -3.70
N GLU A 23 -26.95 -22.09 -2.55
CA GLU A 23 -27.57 -22.48 -1.26
C GLU A 23 -29.05 -22.05 -1.16
N GLY A 24 -29.55 -21.23 -2.09
CA GLY A 24 -30.95 -20.79 -2.12
C GLY A 24 -31.28 -19.73 -1.07
N GLU A 25 -30.33 -18.86 -0.74
CA GLU A 25 -30.52 -17.74 0.20
C GLU A 25 -31.60 -16.76 -0.26
N ASP A 26 -32.13 -16.00 0.70
CA ASP A 26 -33.22 -15.06 0.42
C ASP A 26 -32.78 -13.87 -0.46
N ALA A 27 -33.74 -13.28 -1.16
CA ALA A 27 -33.48 -12.20 -2.10
C ALA A 27 -32.80 -10.96 -1.47
N ALA A 28 -33.07 -10.65 -0.20
CA ALA A 28 -32.44 -9.52 0.47
C ALA A 28 -30.96 -9.80 0.75
N THR A 29 -30.63 -11.00 1.23
CA THR A 29 -29.25 -11.46 1.43
C THR A 29 -28.47 -11.48 0.11
N LEU A 30 -29.07 -12.00 -0.97
CA LEU A 30 -28.45 -12.03 -2.30
C LEU A 30 -28.13 -10.64 -2.83
N GLU A 31 -29.06 -9.68 -2.71
CA GLU A 31 -28.83 -8.31 -3.18
C GLU A 31 -27.74 -7.60 -2.37
N GLN A 32 -27.70 -7.82 -1.05
CA GLN A 32 -26.63 -7.30 -0.19
C GLN A 32 -25.25 -7.85 -0.59
N LEU A 33 -25.14 -9.17 -0.78
CA LEU A 33 -23.87 -9.80 -1.18
C LEU A 33 -23.42 -9.34 -2.56
N LYS A 34 -24.35 -9.18 -3.50
CA LYS A 34 -24.07 -8.66 -4.84
C LYS A 34 -23.56 -7.22 -4.80
N ALA A 35 -24.20 -6.34 -4.03
CA ALA A 35 -23.77 -4.96 -3.88
C ALA A 35 -22.37 -4.87 -3.24
N ALA A 36 -22.12 -5.65 -2.18
CA ALA A 36 -20.81 -5.73 -1.55
C ALA A 36 -19.72 -6.24 -2.52
N ALA A 37 -20.03 -7.30 -3.28
CA ALA A 37 -19.11 -7.85 -4.28
C ALA A 37 -18.75 -6.83 -5.36
N LEU A 38 -19.72 -6.04 -5.84
CA LEU A 38 -19.46 -4.97 -6.83
C LEU A 38 -18.49 -3.91 -6.29
N ASP A 39 -18.67 -3.48 -5.04
CA ASP A 39 -17.78 -2.49 -4.44
C ASP A 39 -16.38 -3.05 -4.18
N ASP A 40 -16.29 -4.31 -3.79
CA ASP A 40 -15.01 -5.01 -3.65
C ASP A 40 -14.30 -5.20 -4.98
N VAL A 41 -15.00 -5.48 -6.09
CA VAL A 41 -14.41 -5.54 -7.44
C VAL A 41 -13.80 -4.19 -7.81
N LYS A 42 -14.54 -3.10 -7.60
CA LYS A 42 -14.02 -1.74 -7.85
C LYS A 42 -12.80 -1.45 -6.99
N ALA A 43 -12.83 -1.82 -5.71
CA ALA A 43 -11.71 -1.61 -4.79
C ALA A 43 -10.47 -2.44 -5.18
N ALA A 44 -10.66 -3.72 -5.51
CA ALA A 44 -9.61 -4.62 -5.97
C ALA A 44 -8.98 -4.12 -7.28
N THR A 45 -9.78 -3.65 -8.24
CA THR A 45 -9.31 -3.08 -9.50
C THR A 45 -8.44 -1.85 -9.29
N ARG A 46 -8.87 -0.91 -8.42
CA ARG A 46 -8.06 0.27 -8.05
C ARG A 46 -6.74 -0.12 -7.38
N ARG A 47 -6.76 -1.11 -6.48
CA ARG A 47 -5.54 -1.62 -5.83
C ARG A 47 -4.60 -2.25 -6.84
N TYR A 48 -5.13 -3.00 -7.79
CA TYR A 48 -4.35 -3.65 -8.85
C TYR A 48 -3.68 -2.63 -9.77
N ALA A 49 -4.41 -1.63 -10.25
CA ALA A 49 -3.83 -0.55 -11.07
C ALA A 49 -2.69 0.17 -10.33
N LYS A 50 -2.89 0.53 -9.05
CA LYS A 50 -1.84 1.13 -8.21
C LYS A 50 -0.63 0.21 -8.03
N TYR A 51 -0.87 -1.09 -7.86
CA TYR A 51 0.20 -2.07 -7.75
C TYR A 51 0.99 -2.18 -9.05
N GLN A 52 0.34 -2.20 -10.22
CA GLN A 52 1.00 -2.26 -11.53
C GLN A 52 1.91 -1.05 -11.73
N THR A 53 1.42 0.17 -11.54
CA THR A 53 2.26 1.38 -11.66
C THR A 53 3.46 1.35 -10.71
N ARG A 54 3.25 0.90 -9.47
CA ARG A 54 4.33 0.75 -8.49
C ARG A 54 5.33 -0.33 -8.91
N TRP A 55 4.86 -1.45 -9.46
CA TRP A 55 5.71 -2.55 -9.91
C TRP A 55 6.56 -2.15 -11.11
N THR A 56 5.98 -1.48 -12.10
CA THR A 56 6.70 -0.92 -13.25
C THR A 56 7.83 -0.01 -12.76
N ARG A 57 7.50 0.99 -11.94
CA ARG A 57 8.49 1.95 -11.40
C ARG A 57 9.58 1.30 -10.55
N LEU A 58 9.21 0.46 -9.59
CA LEU A 58 10.16 -0.02 -8.58
C LEU A 58 10.87 -1.33 -8.94
N LYS A 59 10.32 -2.11 -9.89
CA LYS A 59 10.90 -3.42 -10.27
C LYS A 59 11.30 -3.47 -11.72
N GLN A 60 10.39 -3.17 -12.66
CA GLN A 60 10.69 -3.28 -14.08
C GLN A 60 11.81 -2.32 -14.48
N MET A 61 11.69 -1.05 -14.10
CA MET A 61 12.70 -0.04 -14.46
C MET A 61 14.08 -0.37 -13.85
N ARG A 62 14.12 -0.86 -12.61
CA ARG A 62 15.38 -1.34 -12.01
C ARG A 62 16.00 -2.49 -12.78
N ARG A 63 15.19 -3.46 -13.20
CA ARG A 63 15.69 -4.57 -14.03
C ARG A 63 16.26 -4.07 -15.36
N LEU A 64 15.64 -3.05 -15.97
CA LEU A 64 16.18 -2.43 -17.18
C LEU A 64 17.50 -1.69 -16.90
N GLN A 65 17.58 -0.94 -15.81
CA GLN A 65 18.83 -0.28 -15.37
C GLN A 65 19.96 -1.27 -15.16
N GLU A 66 19.68 -2.42 -14.53
CA GLU A 66 20.64 -3.51 -14.31
C GLU A 66 21.15 -4.12 -15.63
N GLN A 67 20.36 -4.09 -16.70
CA GLN A 67 20.80 -4.52 -18.04
C GLN A 67 21.67 -3.47 -18.75
N GLY A 68 21.60 -2.21 -18.33
CA GLY A 68 22.40 -1.11 -18.87
C GLY A 68 21.57 0.07 -19.40
N PRO A 69 22.24 1.18 -19.76
CA PRO A 69 21.57 2.43 -20.15
C PRO A 69 20.71 2.29 -21.41
N GLU A 70 21.11 1.46 -22.37
CA GLU A 70 20.35 1.25 -23.62
C GLU A 70 19.01 0.54 -23.37
N ALA A 71 18.97 -0.41 -22.44
CA ALA A 71 17.73 -1.11 -22.07
C ALA A 71 16.74 -0.19 -21.35
N LEU A 72 17.23 0.81 -20.62
CA LEU A 72 16.36 1.83 -20.04
C LEU A 72 15.86 2.82 -21.11
N ARG A 73 16.72 3.20 -22.06
CA ARG A 73 16.38 4.09 -23.19
C ARG A 73 15.34 3.50 -24.15
N SER A 74 15.14 2.18 -24.14
CA SER A 74 14.09 1.51 -24.92
C SER A 74 12.71 1.54 -24.24
N LEU A 75 12.58 2.10 -23.04
CA LEU A 75 11.28 2.26 -22.36
C LEU A 75 10.66 3.62 -22.68
N TYR A 76 9.60 3.60 -23.48
CA TYR A 76 8.82 4.79 -23.85
C TYR A 76 7.55 4.89 -23.00
N LEU A 77 7.19 6.12 -22.61
CA LEU A 77 5.94 6.44 -21.92
C LEU A 77 5.02 7.21 -22.85
N LEU A 78 3.78 6.74 -22.95
CA LEU A 78 2.69 7.40 -23.68
C LEU A 78 1.64 7.83 -22.66
N ASP A 79 1.20 9.09 -22.74
CA ASP A 79 0.27 9.64 -21.77
C ASP A 79 -1.18 9.37 -22.20
N SER A 80 -1.82 8.42 -21.53
CA SER A 80 -3.21 8.05 -21.77
C SER A 80 -4.18 8.70 -20.76
N THR A 81 -3.81 9.80 -20.12
CA THR A 81 -4.63 10.45 -19.08
C THR A 81 -5.91 11.05 -19.67
N ASP A 82 -5.82 11.68 -20.85
CA ASP A 82 -6.98 12.23 -21.56
C ASP A 82 -7.49 11.26 -22.63
N MET A 83 -8.61 10.61 -22.35
CA MET A 83 -9.23 9.67 -23.29
C MET A 83 -9.67 10.32 -24.61
N SER A 84 -10.01 11.61 -24.60
CA SER A 84 -10.46 12.30 -25.83
C SER A 84 -9.33 12.49 -26.84
N ARG A 85 -8.08 12.43 -26.38
CA ARG A 85 -6.86 12.58 -27.17
C ARG A 85 -6.09 11.28 -27.34
N PHE A 86 -6.68 10.13 -26.99
CA PHE A 86 -5.98 8.84 -26.97
C PHE A 86 -5.32 8.51 -28.31
N ASP A 87 -5.98 8.80 -29.44
CA ASP A 87 -5.40 8.56 -30.75
C ASP A 87 -4.13 9.40 -30.98
N ALA A 88 -4.20 10.70 -30.73
CA ALA A 88 -3.09 11.64 -30.94
C ALA A 88 -1.94 11.48 -29.91
N ASP A 89 -2.26 11.18 -28.65
CA ASP A 89 -1.27 11.16 -27.56
C ASP A 89 -0.70 9.74 -27.31
N VAL A 90 -1.36 8.67 -27.79
CA VAL A 90 -0.95 7.28 -27.57
C VAL A 90 -0.81 6.51 -28.87
N VAL A 91 -1.86 6.42 -29.69
CA VAL A 91 -1.87 5.51 -30.86
C VAL A 91 -0.89 5.97 -31.93
N GLU A 92 -0.99 7.22 -32.38
CA GLU A 92 -0.13 7.78 -33.43
C GLU A 92 1.36 7.79 -33.02
N PRO A 93 1.75 8.26 -31.81
CA PRO A 93 3.14 8.22 -31.39
C PRO A 93 3.66 6.79 -31.22
N ALA A 94 2.86 5.86 -30.68
CA ALA A 94 3.24 4.46 -30.55
C ALA A 94 3.50 3.82 -31.91
N ALA A 95 2.58 4.02 -32.87
CA ALA A 95 2.69 3.47 -34.21
C ALA A 95 3.95 4.00 -34.91
N LYS A 96 4.21 5.31 -34.82
CA LYS A 96 5.40 5.94 -35.38
C LYS A 96 6.69 5.39 -34.77
N LEU A 97 6.75 5.25 -33.44
CA LEU A 97 7.90 4.68 -32.75
C LEU A 97 8.13 3.22 -33.16
N ALA A 98 7.06 2.43 -33.23
CA ALA A 98 7.15 1.03 -33.67
C ALA A 98 7.61 0.92 -35.12
N GLU A 99 7.11 1.76 -36.01
CA GLU A 99 7.51 1.82 -37.42
C GLU A 99 9.00 2.15 -37.58
N GLN A 100 9.48 3.20 -36.90
CA GLN A 100 10.90 3.57 -36.89
C GLN A 100 11.79 2.44 -36.35
N PHE A 101 11.36 1.81 -35.25
CA PHE A 101 12.06 0.67 -34.66
C PHE A 101 12.17 -0.50 -35.63
N LEU A 102 11.08 -0.86 -36.30
CA LEU A 102 11.03 -1.97 -37.25
C LEU A 102 11.87 -1.69 -38.51
N ARG A 103 12.03 -0.42 -38.89
CA ARG A 103 12.92 -0.01 -39.99
C ARG A 103 14.40 0.07 -39.59
N GLY A 104 14.73 -0.08 -38.31
CA GLY A 104 16.09 0.11 -37.81
C GLY A 104 16.55 1.57 -37.84
N GLU A 105 15.61 2.51 -37.85
CA GLU A 105 15.90 3.95 -37.79
C GLU A 105 16.26 4.36 -36.35
N SER A 106 16.98 5.48 -36.21
CA SER A 106 17.28 6.05 -34.89
C SER A 106 16.00 6.52 -34.21
N LEU A 107 15.73 6.00 -33.02
CA LEU A 107 14.59 6.44 -32.22
C LEU A 107 14.90 7.72 -31.44
N PRO A 108 13.92 8.64 -31.30
CA PRO A 108 14.07 9.82 -30.46
C PRO A 108 14.22 9.45 -28.97
N PRO A 109 14.88 10.27 -28.14
CA PRO A 109 14.98 10.01 -26.71
C PRO A 109 13.61 9.83 -26.05
N ALA A 110 13.44 8.79 -25.23
CA ALA A 110 12.16 8.48 -24.59
C ALA A 110 11.64 9.61 -23.69
N THR A 111 12.53 10.41 -23.09
CA THR A 111 12.18 11.59 -22.28
C THR A 111 11.61 12.74 -23.08
N GLU A 112 11.84 12.80 -24.40
CA GLU A 112 11.40 13.90 -25.27
C GLU A 112 10.01 13.65 -25.87
N GLN A 113 9.39 12.49 -25.64
CA GLN A 113 8.06 12.17 -26.17
C GLN A 113 6.96 13.10 -25.65
N SER A 114 7.03 13.48 -24.39
CA SER A 114 6.08 14.38 -23.76
C SER A 114 6.65 14.92 -22.45
N GLN A 115 6.08 16.01 -21.95
CA GLN A 115 6.40 16.52 -20.61
C GLN A 115 6.21 15.42 -19.55
N ARG A 116 5.16 14.60 -19.69
CA ARG A 116 4.89 13.52 -18.75
C ARG A 116 5.94 12.42 -18.80
N ALA A 117 6.41 12.07 -20.00
CA ALA A 117 7.49 11.11 -20.16
C ALA A 117 8.79 11.61 -19.51
N ALA A 118 9.14 12.88 -19.70
CA ALA A 118 10.30 13.51 -19.06
C ALA A 118 10.22 13.39 -17.53
N GLU A 119 9.10 13.78 -16.92
CA GLU A 119 8.91 13.72 -15.46
C GLU A 119 9.04 12.29 -14.91
N VAL A 120 8.36 11.33 -15.53
CA VAL A 120 8.26 9.97 -15.01
C VAL A 120 9.56 9.20 -15.23
N LEU A 121 10.16 9.29 -16.42
CA LEU A 121 11.36 8.53 -16.75
C LEU A 121 12.60 9.09 -16.05
N THR A 122 12.68 10.41 -15.83
CA THR A 122 13.79 11.03 -15.08
C THR A 122 13.71 10.68 -13.60
N SER A 123 12.56 10.87 -12.96
CA SER A 123 12.38 10.59 -11.53
C SER A 123 12.49 9.11 -11.15
N ALA A 124 12.24 8.21 -12.11
CA ALA A 124 12.35 6.79 -11.89
C ALA A 124 13.78 6.24 -12.11
N GLY A 125 14.71 7.10 -12.54
CA GLY A 125 16.14 6.82 -12.53
C GLY A 125 16.72 6.73 -11.12
N ASP A 126 16.11 7.45 -10.17
CA ASP A 126 16.59 7.51 -8.79
C ASP A 126 16.26 6.21 -8.05
N PRO A 127 17.27 5.46 -7.57
CA PRO A 127 17.01 4.27 -6.77
C PRO A 127 16.27 4.69 -5.48
N PRO A 128 15.24 3.94 -5.05
CA PRO A 128 14.70 4.14 -3.72
C PRO A 128 15.84 4.01 -2.70
N PRO A 129 15.81 4.76 -1.59
CA PRO A 129 16.88 4.75 -0.60
C PRO A 129 17.23 3.31 -0.23
N ALA A 130 18.53 2.97 -0.29
CA ALA A 130 19.00 1.63 0.05
C ALA A 130 18.52 1.27 1.46
N GLU A 131 17.70 0.23 1.56
CA GLU A 131 17.30 -0.31 2.86
C GLU A 131 18.40 -1.24 3.35
N THR A 132 18.84 -1.05 4.60
CA THR A 132 19.92 -1.84 5.20
C THR A 132 19.33 -3.20 5.59
N PRO A 133 19.80 -4.33 5.02
CA PRO A 133 19.33 -5.65 5.42
C PRO A 133 19.58 -5.86 6.91
N HIS A 134 18.53 -6.13 7.66
CA HIS A 134 18.60 -6.32 9.11
C HIS A 134 17.44 -7.21 9.57
N ARG A 135 17.76 -8.45 9.96
CA ARG A 135 16.75 -9.41 10.43
C ARG A 135 16.56 -9.27 11.94
N ARG A 136 15.43 -8.70 12.35
CA ARG A 136 15.08 -8.50 13.77
C ARG A 136 13.64 -8.91 14.05
N THR A 137 13.43 -9.57 15.18
CA THR A 137 12.11 -9.97 15.65
C THR A 137 11.61 -8.98 16.70
N CYS A 138 10.33 -8.59 16.62
CA CYS A 138 9.69 -7.82 17.68
C CYS A 138 8.98 -8.78 18.63
N ASP A 139 9.45 -8.90 19.87
CA ASP A 139 8.86 -9.82 20.86
C ASP A 139 7.45 -9.40 21.31
N VAL A 140 7.13 -8.12 21.16
CA VAL A 140 5.80 -7.60 21.50
C VAL A 140 4.77 -8.00 20.45
N CYS A 141 5.12 -7.81 19.16
CA CYS A 141 4.21 -8.04 18.04
C CYS A 141 4.37 -9.43 17.40
N GLN A 142 5.40 -10.19 17.77
CA GLN A 142 5.76 -11.49 17.22
C GLN A 142 5.89 -11.46 15.68
N ILE A 143 6.48 -10.38 15.16
CA ILE A 143 6.78 -10.24 13.72
C ILE A 143 8.27 -10.18 13.48
N VAL A 144 8.71 -10.74 12.35
CA VAL A 144 10.09 -10.62 11.85
C VAL A 144 10.14 -9.50 10.82
N VAL A 145 11.08 -8.58 11.01
CA VAL A 145 11.35 -7.46 10.10
C VAL A 145 12.74 -7.65 9.50
N LEU A 146 12.89 -7.35 8.21
CA LEU A 146 14.09 -7.70 7.43
C LEU A 146 14.98 -6.52 7.05
N THR A 147 14.60 -5.29 7.42
CA THR A 147 15.37 -4.08 7.14
C THR A 147 15.33 -3.14 8.33
N GLU A 148 16.39 -2.37 8.56
CA GLU A 148 16.46 -1.42 9.68
C GLU A 148 15.39 -0.32 9.56
N GLN A 149 15.17 0.20 8.35
CA GLN A 149 14.18 1.24 8.09
C GLN A 149 12.75 0.73 8.39
N ALA A 150 12.42 -0.51 8.00
CA ALA A 150 11.15 -1.13 8.37
C ALA A 150 11.05 -1.39 9.88
N TRP A 151 12.16 -1.73 10.56
CA TRP A 151 12.17 -1.89 12.01
C TRP A 151 11.83 -0.58 12.72
N GLN A 152 12.48 0.52 12.32
CA GLN A 152 12.20 1.86 12.84
C GLN A 152 10.74 2.29 12.60
N ARG A 153 10.22 2.05 11.39
CA ARG A 153 8.79 2.29 11.08
C ARG A 153 7.86 1.44 11.94
N HIS A 154 8.22 0.18 12.19
CA HIS A 154 7.44 -0.73 13.02
C HIS A 154 7.37 -0.25 14.47
N VAL A 155 8.51 -0.06 15.15
CA VAL A 155 8.53 0.28 16.58
C VAL A 155 7.96 1.67 16.86
N LYS A 156 8.13 2.63 15.94
CA LYS A 156 7.52 3.97 16.02
C LYS A 156 6.05 3.97 15.57
N GLY A 157 5.55 2.86 15.02
CA GLY A 157 4.22 2.76 14.44
C GLY A 157 3.10 2.72 15.47
N ALA A 158 1.94 3.25 15.10
CA ALA A 158 0.76 3.25 15.97
C ALA A 158 0.30 1.83 16.34
N ALA A 159 0.42 0.87 15.42
CA ALA A 159 0.07 -0.53 15.68
C ALA A 159 0.93 -1.13 16.80
N HIS A 160 2.26 -0.97 16.73
CA HIS A 160 3.17 -1.43 17.77
C HIS A 160 2.85 -0.78 19.12
N ARG A 161 2.66 0.55 19.16
CA ARG A 161 2.27 1.27 20.38
C ARG A 161 0.96 0.77 20.99
N LYS A 162 -0.04 0.42 20.18
CA LYS A 162 -1.31 -0.16 20.65
C LYS A 162 -1.10 -1.52 21.30
N VAL A 163 -0.28 -2.40 20.70
CA VAL A 163 0.02 -3.73 21.27
C VAL A 163 0.80 -3.59 22.59
N VAL A 164 1.82 -2.72 22.63
CA VAL A 164 2.57 -2.42 23.86
C VAL A 164 1.63 -1.93 24.97
N LYS A 165 0.74 -0.97 24.66
CA LYS A 165 -0.24 -0.44 25.63
C LYS A 165 -1.19 -1.52 26.14
N LYS A 166 -1.66 -2.41 25.26
CA LYS A 166 -2.52 -3.55 25.64
C LYS A 166 -1.77 -4.52 26.57
N LYS A 167 -0.54 -4.91 26.22
CA LYS A 167 0.28 -5.80 27.06
C LYS A 167 0.61 -5.15 28.42
N LYS A 168 0.92 -3.85 28.46
CA LYS A 168 1.17 -3.12 29.71
C LYS A 168 -0.06 -3.10 30.63
N LYS A 169 -1.28 -2.97 30.08
CA LYS A 169 -2.53 -3.04 30.86
C LYS A 169 -2.85 -4.44 31.36
N MET A 170 -2.40 -5.48 30.67
CA MET A 170 -2.64 -6.89 31.01
C MET A 170 -1.52 -7.50 31.86
N ALA A 171 -0.42 -6.78 32.07
CA ALA A 171 0.65 -7.22 32.96
C ALA A 171 0.19 -7.04 34.42
N LEU A 172 -0.10 -8.15 35.09
CA LEU A 172 -0.51 -8.23 36.50
C LEU A 172 0.61 -7.92 37.51
N VAL A 173 1.68 -7.25 37.10
CA VAL A 173 2.76 -6.88 38.04
C VAL A 173 2.33 -5.61 38.78
N PRO A 174 2.19 -5.63 40.12
CA PRO A 174 2.01 -4.43 40.90
C PRO A 174 3.21 -3.51 40.64
N TYR A 175 2.95 -2.31 40.13
CA TYR A 175 3.98 -1.28 40.05
C TYR A 175 4.15 -0.68 41.44
N GLU A 176 5.20 -1.08 42.15
CA GLU A 176 5.69 -0.32 43.31
C GLU A 176 6.24 1.01 42.78
N ALA A 177 5.50 2.09 43.03
CA ALA A 177 5.96 3.43 42.73
C ALA A 177 7.22 3.72 43.56
N PRO A 178 8.26 4.37 43.00
CA PRO A 178 9.39 4.79 43.81
C PRO A 178 8.89 5.74 44.90
N GLU A 179 9.22 5.41 46.15
CA GLU A 179 8.83 6.18 47.33
C GLU A 179 9.24 7.64 47.17
N ARG A 180 8.25 8.53 47.13
CA ARG A 180 8.49 9.95 47.35
C ARG A 180 8.77 10.13 48.83
N SER A 181 9.99 10.55 49.16
CA SER A 181 10.38 10.99 50.50
C SER A 181 9.36 11.98 51.04
N VAL A 182 8.61 11.56 52.06
CA VAL A 182 7.66 12.39 52.81
C VAL A 182 8.47 13.36 53.67
N VAL A 183 8.36 14.65 53.37
CA VAL A 183 8.64 15.71 54.36
C VAL A 183 7.31 16.04 55.03
N THR A 184 7.28 15.84 56.34
CA THR A 184 6.15 15.99 57.26
C THR A 184 5.67 17.44 57.38
N GLY A 185 4.35 17.63 57.42
CA GLY A 185 3.75 18.87 57.95
C GLY A 185 2.23 19.01 57.75
N GLY A 186 1.44 18.67 58.78
CA GLY A 186 0.32 19.51 59.25
C GLY A 186 -1.12 19.31 58.72
N SER A 187 -1.93 18.63 59.54
CA SER A 187 -3.37 18.82 59.87
C SER A 187 -4.50 18.81 58.80
N SER A 188 -5.42 17.86 58.97
CA SER A 188 -6.78 17.70 58.41
C SER A 188 -7.83 18.67 59.05
N PRO A 189 -9.18 18.60 58.82
CA PRO A 189 -10.03 17.77 57.93
C PRO A 189 -11.20 18.62 57.28
N PRO A 190 -12.43 18.09 57.03
CA PRO A 190 -12.89 17.48 55.77
C PRO A 190 -14.12 18.19 55.13
N SER A 191 -14.39 17.96 53.85
CA SER A 191 -15.77 18.03 53.31
C SER A 191 -15.87 17.44 51.90
N SER A 192 -16.70 16.41 51.78
CA SER A 192 -17.48 16.08 50.57
C SER A 192 -18.82 16.86 50.66
N PRO A 193 -19.51 17.17 49.55
CA PRO A 193 -20.25 16.15 48.81
C PRO A 193 -20.21 16.25 47.27
N ASP A 194 -20.27 15.06 46.67
CA ASP A 194 -21.11 14.62 45.55
C ASP A 194 -21.94 15.65 44.76
N MET A 195 -21.76 15.68 43.43
CA MET A 195 -22.83 15.37 42.46
C MET A 195 -22.39 15.64 41.02
N ALA A 196 -22.65 14.63 40.18
CA ALA A 196 -23.15 14.72 38.81
C ALA A 196 -22.96 16.04 38.05
N SER A 197 -22.02 16.03 37.09
CA SER A 197 -22.14 16.76 35.83
C SER A 197 -21.19 16.17 34.81
N LEU A 198 -21.61 16.23 33.54
CA LEU A 198 -21.02 15.71 32.30
C LEU A 198 -21.54 14.29 31.96
N PHE A 199 -22.55 14.04 31.12
CA PHE A 199 -22.88 14.64 29.83
C PHE A 199 -21.67 15.09 29.00
#